data_AF-A0A229UH98-F1
#
_entry.id   AF-A0A229UH98-F1
#
_cell.length_a   1.000
_cell.length_b   1.000
_cell.length_c   1.000
_cell.angle_alpha   90.00
_cell.angle_beta   90.00
_cell.angle_gamma   90.00
#
_symmetry.space_group_name_H-M   'P 1'
#
loop_
_entity.id
_entity.type
_entity.pdbx_description
1 polymer ?
#
loop_
_entity_poly.entity_id
_entity_poly.type
_entity_poly.pdbx_seq_one_letter_code
_entity_poly.pdbx_strand_id
1 'polypeptide(L)' 'MIQWIKSINLLWAFIVLFAFHGLLYYSLGTPGWFTVTLMASAVDTAVLAVVQKVLPAQTKQR' A
#
# COMPACT_ATOMS: atom_id res chain seq x y z
N MET A 1 15.50 -6.60 4.70
CA MET A 1 14.52 -5.58 4.20
C MET A 1 13.52 -6.19 3.21
N ILE A 2 13.96 -6.87 2.15
CA ILE A 2 13.05 -7.45 1.12
C ILE A 2 12.12 -8.55 1.68
N GLN A 3 12.61 -9.42 2.59
CA GLN A 3 11.76 -10.41 3.26
C GLN A 3 10.67 -9.77 4.14
N TRP A 4 10.96 -8.62 4.75
CA TRP A 4 9.98 -7.89 5.56
C TRP A 4 8.81 -7.41 4.69
N ILE A 5 9.10 -6.85 3.50
CA ILE A 5 8.09 -6.42 2.52
C ILE A 5 7.21 -7.59 2.07
N LYS A 6 7.75 -8.81 1.96
CA LYS A 6 6.96 -10.02 1.66
C LYS A 6 6.08 -10.51 2.80
N SER A 7 6.43 -10.17 4.05
CA SER A 7 5.63 -10.53 5.23
C SER A 7 4.49 -9.55 5.50
N ILE A 8 4.48 -8.38 4.85
CA ILE A 8 3.43 -7.39 5.01
C ILE A 8 2.13 -7.92 4.39
N ASN A 9 1.08 -8.00 5.22
CA ASN A 9 -0.25 -8.30 4.74
C ASN A 9 -0.79 -7.11 3.93
N LEU A 10 -1.01 -7.32 2.63
CA LEU A 10 -1.51 -6.32 1.68
C LEU A 10 -2.83 -5.68 2.13
N LEU A 11 -3.71 -6.44 2.82
CA LEU A 11 -4.96 -5.90 3.34
C LEU A 11 -4.71 -4.87 4.45
N TRP A 12 -3.79 -5.16 5.36
CA TRP A 12 -3.40 -4.22 6.41
C TRP A 12 -2.68 -3.01 5.84
N ALA A 13 -1.81 -3.20 4.84
CA ALA A 13 -1.17 -2.09 4.14
C ALA A 13 -2.21 -1.17 3.49
N PHE A 14 -3.20 -1.73 2.80
CA PHE A 14 -4.31 -0.98 2.21
C PHE A 14 -5.09 -0.19 3.26
N ILE A 15 -5.48 -0.81 4.38
CA ILE A 15 -6.23 -0.14 5.45
C ILE A 15 -5.45 1.03 6.03
N VAL A 16 -4.17 0.83 6.33
CA VAL A 16 -3.30 1.88 6.87
C VAL A 16 -3.16 3.02 5.85
N LEU A 17 -2.85 2.71 4.59
CA LEU A 17 -2.70 3.70 3.52
C LEU A 17 -4.00 4.48 3.30
N PHE A 18 -5.15 3.80 3.31
CA PHE A 18 -6.47 4.40 3.17
C PHE A 18 -6.78 5.34 4.34
N ALA A 19 -6.46 4.96 5.58
CA ALA A 19 -6.67 5.81 6.74
C ALA A 19 -5.81 7.09 6.69
N PHE A 20 -4.52 6.97 6.36
CA PHE A 20 -3.62 8.13 6.27
C PHE A 20 -3.98 9.07 5.11
N HIS A 21 -4.20 8.53 3.90
CA HIS A 21 -4.63 9.33 2.76
C HIS A 21 -6.01 9.94 3.00
N GLY A 22 -6.92 9.20 3.61
CA GLY A 22 -8.26 9.66 3.95
C GLY A 22 -8.21 10.85 4.88
N LEU A 23 -7.43 10.75 5.97
CA LEU A 23 -7.22 11.85 6.91
C LEU A 23 -6.60 13.07 6.22
N LEU A 24 -5.58 12.86 5.39
CA LEU A 24 -4.89 13.93 4.67
C LEU A 24 -5.83 14.66 3.71
N TYR A 25 -6.49 13.94 2.79
CA TYR A 25 -7.35 14.53 1.78
C TYR A 25 -8.61 15.15 2.37
N TYR A 26 -9.13 14.57 3.46
CA TYR A 26 -10.19 15.18 4.25
C TYR A 26 -9.73 16.50 4.87
N SER A 27 -8.56 16.52 5.52
CA SER A 27 -8.00 17.73 6.14
C SER A 27 -7.68 18.82 5.12
N LEU A 28 -7.33 18.45 3.89
CA LEU A 28 -7.06 19.40 2.79
C LEU A 28 -8.34 19.88 2.09
N GLY A 29 -9.52 19.38 2.47
CA GLY A 29 -10.78 19.75 1.84
C GLY A 29 -10.86 19.35 0.36
N THR A 30 -10.17 18.27 -0.04
CA THR A 30 -10.09 17.86 -1.45
C THR A 30 -11.48 17.44 -1.95
N PRO A 31 -12.00 18.02 -3.06
CA PRO A 31 -13.26 17.58 -3.65
C PRO A 31 -13.17 16.10 -4.06
N GLY A 32 -14.15 15.29 -3.65
CA GLY A 32 -14.10 13.85 -3.90
C GLY A 32 -12.98 13.12 -3.15
N TRP A 33 -12.54 13.65 -2.00
CA TRP A 33 -11.48 13.08 -1.15
C TRP A 33 -11.60 11.57 -0.97
N PHE A 34 -12.81 11.03 -0.81
CA PHE A 34 -13.05 9.60 -0.64
C PHE A 34 -12.60 8.80 -1.87
N THR A 35 -13.01 9.22 -3.07
CA THR A 35 -12.61 8.58 -4.34
C THR A 35 -11.10 8.68 -4.54
N VAL A 36 -10.51 9.83 -4.27
CA VAL A 36 -9.05 10.05 -4.38
C VAL A 36 -8.30 9.13 -3.40
N THR A 37 -8.78 9.03 -2.16
CA THR A 37 -8.21 8.14 -1.13
C THR A 37 -8.27 6.68 -1.58
N LEU A 38 -9.42 6.25 -2.12
CA LEU A 38 -9.62 4.87 -2.56
C LEU A 38 -8.72 4.53 -3.76
N MET A 39 -8.58 5.45 -4.71
CA MET A 39 -7.67 5.27 -5.84
C MET A 39 -6.20 5.27 -5.40
N ALA A 40 -5.78 6.23 -4.57
CA ALA A 40 -4.41 6.32 -4.08
C ALA A 40 -3.99 5.05 -3.31
N SER A 41 -4.79 4.64 -2.32
CA SER A 41 -4.53 3.43 -1.54
C SER A 41 -4.57 2.14 -2.38
N ALA A 42 -5.45 2.07 -3.39
CA ALA A 42 -5.49 0.93 -4.32
C ALA A 42 -4.23 0.88 -5.20
N VAL A 43 -3.79 2.01 -5.73
CA VAL A 43 -2.56 2.11 -6.54
C VAL A 43 -1.34 1.71 -5.72
N ASP A 44 -1.18 2.25 -4.51
CA ASP A 44 -0.06 1.91 -3.62
C ASP A 44 -0.04 0.42 -3.26
N THR A 45 -1.21 -0.16 -2.98
CA THR A 45 -1.34 -1.59 -2.68
C THR A 45 -1.05 -2.46 -3.90
N ALA A 46 -1.45 -2.02 -5.10
CA ALA A 46 -1.12 -2.70 -6.35
C ALA A 46 0.40 -2.68 -6.60
N VAL A 47 1.07 -1.55 -6.36
CA VAL A 47 2.53 -1.46 -6.44
C VAL A 47 3.18 -2.42 -5.45
N LEU A 48 2.74 -2.45 -4.19
CA LEU A 48 3.24 -3.40 -3.19
C LEU A 48 3.05 -4.87 -3.64
N ALA A 49 1.89 -5.21 -4.21
CA ALA A 49 1.61 -6.55 -4.71
C ALA A 49 2.53 -6.94 -5.88
N VAL A 50 2.76 -6.01 -6.82
CA VAL A 50 3.70 -6.22 -7.93
C VAL A 50 5.12 -6.39 -7.41
N VAL A 51 5.56 -5.56 -6.47
CA VAL A 51 6.89 -5.64 -5.85
C VAL A 51 7.07 -6.99 -5.15
N GLN A 52 6.07 -7.48 -4.40
CA GLN A 52 6.12 -8.80 -3.75
C GLN A 52 6.22 -9.96 -4.76
N LYS A 53 5.58 -9.82 -5.92
CA LYS A 53 5.57 -10.83 -7.00
C LYS A 53 6.86 -10.82 -7.83
N VAL A 54 7.38 -9.64 -8.16
CA VAL A 54 8.52 -9.46 -9.08
C VAL A 54 9.85 -9.58 -8.36
N LEU A 55 9.93 -9.29 -7.06
CA LEU A 55 11.13 -9.59 -6.27
C LEU A 55 11.07 -11.04 -5.80
N PRO A 56 11.75 -12.01 -6.43
CA PRO A 56 11.90 -13.34 -5.86
C PRO A 56 12.57 -13.20 -4.48
N ALA A 57 12.15 -14.04 -3.53
CA ALA A 57 12.74 -14.02 -2.19
C ALA A 57 14.21 -14.45 -2.35
N GLN A 58 15.13 -13.48 -2.37
CA GLN A 58 16.58 -13.71 -2.34
C GLN A 58 17.01 -14.20 -0.94
N THR A 59 16.43 -15.31 -0.46
CA THR A 59 16.87 -16.07 0.73
C THR A 59 16.07 -17.37 0.75
N LYS A 60 16.63 -18.50 0.33
CA LYS A 60 17.57 -19.27 1.15
C LYS A 60 18.64 -19.94 0.27
N GLN A 61 19.81 -19.30 0.15
CA GLN A 61 21.05 -20.05 -0.03
C GLN A 61 21.54 -20.44 1.37
N ARG A 62 21.71 -21.75 1.56
CA ARG A 62 22.16 -22.50 2.75
C ARG A 62 21.08 -22.88 3.77
#